data_AF-A0A551YXY4-F1
#
_entry.id   AF-A0A551YXY4-F1
#
_cell.length_a   1.000
_cell.length_b   1.000
_cell.length_c   1.000
_cell.angle_alpha   90.00
_cell.angle_beta   90.00
_cell.angle_gamma   90.00
#
_symmetry.space_group_name_H-M   'P 1'
#
loop_
_entity.id
_entity.type
_entity.pdbx_description
1 polymer ?
#
loop_
_entity_poly.entity_id
_entity_poly.type
_entity_poly.pdbx_seq_one_letter_code
_entity_poly.pdbx_strand_id
1 'polypeptide(L)'
;MKTSTTIKKLSMTAAGATFVALGVTFAHTTAANAAIVALDDSNSWVSPGTNTLTNLGFNMVTVPDPSLAAFTNVTTLSSPLGNLTFTPSVNYRKIGSGWATWSNGYTGEVYYSNGATSIQIDLPASIAAFDLYVQPNPFNIFNITVTAQNGTTTSLTQPVNGNAGAKYFGFYGTGGDLIDKITVSSSVDFAVGQLRLAKPVPEPASVLGLLAIGVLGAGAALKRKLK
;
A
#
# COMPACT_ATOMS: atom_id res chain seq x y z
N MET A 1 -44.06 -51.39 -63.37
CA MET A 1 -43.98 -49.92 -63.42
C MET A 1 -42.97 -49.46 -62.37
N LYS A 2 -41.88 -48.82 -62.80
CA LYS A 2 -40.83 -48.10 -62.04
C LYS A 2 -39.94 -48.95 -61.09
N THR A 3 -38.67 -49.29 -61.43
CA THR A 3 -37.40 -48.53 -61.22
C THR A 3 -37.25 -47.97 -59.80
N SER A 4 -36.15 -48.05 -59.03
CA SER A 4 -34.73 -48.40 -59.23
C SER A 4 -34.03 -48.33 -57.85
N THR A 5 -33.06 -49.23 -57.60
CA THR A 5 -31.69 -49.04 -57.00
C THR A 5 -31.45 -47.81 -56.09
N THR A 6 -30.79 -47.86 -54.90
CA THR A 6 -29.32 -47.97 -54.73
C THR A 6 -28.88 -47.87 -53.25
N ILE A 7 -28.09 -48.84 -52.78
CA ILE A 7 -26.79 -48.79 -52.02
C ILE A 7 -26.44 -47.51 -51.20
N LYS A 8 -26.11 -47.64 -49.88
CA LYS A 8 -24.75 -47.36 -49.31
C LYS A 8 -24.62 -47.52 -47.77
N LYS A 9 -23.42 -48.04 -47.44
CA LYS A 9 -22.73 -48.38 -46.18
C LYS A 9 -22.46 -47.21 -45.22
N LEU A 10 -21.90 -47.63 -44.05
CA LEU A 10 -21.12 -46.94 -43.00
C LEU A 10 -21.97 -46.49 -41.79
N SER A 11 -21.58 -46.66 -40.53
CA SER A 11 -20.37 -47.20 -39.90
C SER A 11 -20.56 -47.22 -38.39
N MET A 12 -19.69 -47.97 -37.70
CA MET A 12 -19.40 -47.96 -36.26
C MET A 12 -19.76 -46.67 -35.51
N THR A 13 -20.37 -46.80 -34.33
CA THR A 13 -20.19 -45.81 -33.26
C THR A 13 -19.95 -46.54 -31.95
N ALA A 14 -18.73 -46.38 -31.47
CA ALA A 14 -18.25 -46.89 -30.18
C ALA A 14 -19.06 -46.28 -29.04
N ALA A 15 -19.36 -47.11 -28.03
CA ALA A 15 -19.87 -46.68 -26.75
C ALA A 15 -18.83 -45.77 -26.08
N GLY A 16 -19.10 -44.47 -26.10
CA GLY A 16 -18.27 -43.44 -25.52
C GLY A 16 -18.23 -43.55 -23.99
N ALA A 17 -17.02 -43.63 -23.46
CA ALA A 17 -16.74 -43.42 -22.06
C ALA A 17 -17.22 -42.01 -21.64
N THR A 18 -18.05 -41.96 -20.62
CA THR A 18 -18.50 -40.73 -19.99
C THR A 18 -17.31 -40.08 -19.29
N PHE A 19 -16.63 -39.16 -19.96
CA PHE A 19 -15.68 -38.25 -19.32
C PHE A 19 -16.47 -37.32 -18.40
N VAL A 20 -16.45 -37.59 -17.10
CA VAL A 20 -16.75 -36.58 -16.09
C VAL A 20 -15.59 -35.60 -16.13
N ALA A 21 -15.73 -34.53 -16.92
CA ALA A 21 -14.86 -33.38 -16.84
C ALA A 21 -15.04 -32.77 -15.43
N LEU A 22 -14.16 -33.12 -14.49
CA LEU A 22 -13.88 -32.23 -13.38
C LEU A 22 -13.28 -30.98 -14.02
N GLY A 23 -14.14 -30.02 -14.31
CA GLY A 23 -13.71 -28.66 -14.61
C GLY A 23 -12.93 -28.20 -13.41
N VAL A 24 -11.60 -28.24 -13.51
CA VAL A 24 -10.76 -27.34 -12.73
C VAL A 24 -11.17 -25.98 -13.26
N THR A 25 -12.19 -25.38 -12.64
CA THR A 25 -12.34 -23.93 -12.67
C THR A 25 -11.04 -23.43 -12.06
N PHE A 26 -10.08 -23.11 -12.93
CA PHE A 26 -9.13 -22.08 -12.60
C PHE A 26 -10.03 -20.93 -12.16
N ALA A 27 -10.11 -20.71 -10.84
CA ALA A 27 -10.46 -19.40 -10.36
C ALA A 27 -9.45 -18.52 -11.09
N HIS A 28 -9.93 -17.83 -12.12
CA HIS A 28 -9.23 -16.68 -12.64
C HIS A 28 -9.18 -15.79 -11.41
N THR A 29 -8.08 -15.87 -10.66
CA THR A 29 -7.67 -14.76 -9.84
C THR A 29 -7.44 -13.68 -10.87
N THR A 30 -8.49 -12.92 -11.18
CA THR A 30 -8.33 -11.64 -11.82
C THR A 30 -7.22 -11.00 -11.00
N ALA A 31 -6.05 -10.80 -11.62
CA ALA A 31 -4.98 -10.05 -10.98
C ALA A 31 -5.67 -8.82 -10.41
N ALA A 32 -5.66 -8.68 -9.09
CA ALA A 32 -6.17 -7.46 -8.48
C ALA A 32 -5.43 -6.34 -9.20
N ASN A 33 -6.17 -5.42 -9.84
CA ASN A 33 -5.53 -4.33 -10.58
C ASN A 33 -4.55 -3.68 -9.61
N ALA A 34 -3.26 -3.78 -9.94
CA ALA A 34 -2.22 -3.21 -9.11
C ALA A 34 -2.48 -1.70 -9.06
N ALA A 35 -2.63 -1.19 -7.85
CA ALA A 35 -2.90 0.21 -7.60
C ALA A 35 -2.36 0.61 -6.22
N ILE A 36 -2.06 1.89 -6.07
CA ILE A 36 -1.90 2.52 -4.76
C ILE A 36 -3.28 2.88 -4.22
N VAL A 37 -3.51 2.59 -2.95
CA VAL A 37 -4.73 2.93 -2.21
C VAL A 37 -4.39 3.95 -1.13
N ALA A 38 -5.20 5.00 -1.04
CA ALA A 38 -5.13 5.99 0.03
C ALA A 38 -6.01 5.58 1.23
N LEU A 39 -5.54 5.89 2.43
CA LEU A 39 -6.19 5.55 3.69
C LEU A 39 -6.32 6.80 4.57
N ASP A 40 -7.56 7.17 4.85
CA ASP A 40 -7.93 8.18 5.84
C ASP A 40 -8.42 7.49 7.11
N ASP A 41 -7.73 7.71 8.22
CA ASP A 41 -8.09 7.23 9.55
C ASP A 41 -8.42 8.38 10.51
N SER A 42 -8.58 9.61 10.00
CA SER A 42 -8.79 10.81 10.81
C SER A 42 -10.11 10.86 11.58
N ASN A 43 -10.98 9.88 11.38
CA ASN A 43 -12.22 9.67 12.15
C ASN A 43 -12.08 8.61 13.26
N SER A 44 -10.95 7.90 13.35
CA SER A 44 -10.71 6.92 14.40
C SER A 44 -9.96 7.56 15.56
N TRP A 45 -10.70 8.34 16.35
CA TRP A 45 -10.23 9.06 17.55
C TRP A 45 -9.87 8.13 18.72
N VAL A 46 -9.93 6.81 18.53
CA VAL A 46 -9.55 5.81 19.52
C VAL A 46 -8.17 5.27 19.18
N SER A 47 -7.22 5.45 20.11
CA SER A 47 -5.91 4.83 20.03
C SER A 47 -6.02 3.29 19.96
N PRO A 48 -5.31 2.60 19.06
CA PRO A 48 -4.87 3.05 17.74
C PRO A 48 -6.05 2.95 16.76
N GLY A 49 -6.16 3.90 15.83
CA GLY A 49 -7.29 3.95 14.92
C GLY A 49 -7.51 2.64 14.17
N THR A 50 -8.77 2.33 13.87
CA THR A 50 -9.22 1.05 13.29
C THR A 50 -8.75 0.86 11.85
N ASN A 51 -8.46 1.94 11.11
CA ASN A 51 -8.00 1.89 9.73
C ASN A 51 -6.58 2.42 9.58
N THR A 52 -5.64 1.92 10.38
CA THR A 52 -4.21 2.15 10.15
C THR A 52 -3.61 1.07 9.25
N LEU A 53 -2.48 1.38 8.59
CA LEU A 53 -1.73 0.40 7.81
C LEU A 53 -1.32 -0.84 8.63
N THR A 54 -1.05 -0.67 9.93
CA THR A 54 -0.78 -1.78 10.85
C THR A 54 -1.97 -2.76 10.94
N ASN A 55 -3.19 -2.24 10.99
CA ASN A 55 -4.39 -3.09 11.04
C ASN A 55 -4.67 -3.80 9.70
N LEU A 56 -4.11 -3.29 8.60
CA LEU A 56 -4.12 -3.96 7.29
C LEU A 56 -3.00 -5.03 7.16
N GLY A 57 -2.23 -5.27 8.22
CA GLY A 57 -1.20 -6.31 8.26
C GLY A 57 0.19 -5.85 7.80
N PHE A 58 0.38 -4.55 7.54
CA PHE A 58 1.72 -4.03 7.22
C PHE A 58 2.58 -3.93 8.48
N ASN A 59 3.79 -4.49 8.41
CA ASN A 59 4.80 -4.33 9.45
C ASN A 59 5.46 -2.94 9.35
N MET A 60 4.76 -1.92 9.84
CA MET A 60 5.19 -0.52 9.78
C MET A 60 6.42 -0.27 10.66
N VAL A 61 7.50 0.22 10.05
CA VAL A 61 8.74 0.62 10.72
C VAL A 61 8.77 2.13 10.86
N THR A 62 8.97 2.62 12.08
CA THR A 62 9.08 4.05 12.37
C THR A 62 10.43 4.58 11.93
N VAL A 63 10.44 5.76 11.29
CA VAL A 63 11.68 6.50 11.03
C VAL A 63 12.16 7.11 12.36
N PRO A 64 13.36 6.75 12.85
CA PRO A 64 13.82 7.20 14.16
C PRO A 64 14.13 8.70 14.20
N ASP A 65 14.04 9.30 15.39
CA ASP A 65 14.55 10.65 15.64
C ASP A 65 16.06 10.67 15.35
N PRO A 66 16.53 11.49 14.39
CA PRO A 66 17.95 11.57 14.05
C PRO A 66 18.79 12.26 15.14
N SER A 67 18.18 12.72 16.25
CA SER A 67 18.84 13.41 17.35
C SER A 67 19.57 14.69 16.91
N LEU A 68 18.99 15.39 15.94
CA LEU A 68 19.53 16.64 15.41
C LEU A 68 19.27 17.82 16.37
N ALA A 69 20.08 18.87 16.24
CA ALA A 69 19.77 20.14 16.87
C ALA A 69 18.49 20.73 16.25
N ALA A 70 17.65 21.36 17.07
CA ALA A 70 16.49 22.10 16.58
C ALA A 70 16.92 23.12 15.51
N PHE A 71 16.03 23.38 14.55
CA PHE A 71 16.25 24.33 13.44
C PHE A 71 17.28 23.88 12.39
N THR A 72 17.74 22.62 12.43
CA THR A 72 18.62 22.06 11.40
C THR A 72 17.85 21.79 10.10
N ASN A 73 18.40 22.18 8.95
CA ASN A 73 17.84 21.77 7.65
C ASN A 73 18.21 20.33 7.35
N VAL A 74 17.21 19.55 6.93
CA VAL A 74 17.29 18.11 6.66
C VAL A 74 16.91 17.88 5.20
N THR A 75 17.85 17.32 4.46
CA THR A 75 17.62 16.82 3.09
C THR A 75 17.45 15.32 3.06
N THR A 76 18.04 14.60 4.01
CA THR A 76 18.01 13.14 4.08
C THR A 76 17.74 12.68 5.50
N LEU A 77 16.87 11.69 5.64
CA LEU A 77 16.55 11.07 6.91
C LEU A 77 16.74 9.55 6.80
N SER A 78 17.57 8.98 7.66
CA SER A 78 17.85 7.55 7.66
C SER A 78 16.79 6.77 8.42
N SER A 79 16.36 5.65 7.83
CA SER A 79 15.49 4.67 8.49
C SER A 79 16.09 3.27 8.40
N PRO A 80 15.64 2.31 9.22
CA PRO A 80 16.06 0.90 9.11
C PRO A 80 15.77 0.28 7.74
N LEU A 81 14.87 0.87 6.95
CA LEU A 81 14.45 0.37 5.64
C LEU A 81 15.06 1.15 4.46
N GLY A 82 15.94 2.12 4.74
CA GLY A 82 16.62 2.97 3.77
C GLY A 82 16.43 4.46 4.04
N ASN A 83 17.08 5.29 3.24
CA ASN A 83 17.02 6.74 3.38
C ASN A 83 15.79 7.32 2.68
N LEU A 84 15.16 8.30 3.32
CA LEU A 84 14.17 9.18 2.73
C LEU A 84 14.85 10.50 2.36
N THR A 85 14.50 11.12 1.24
CA THR A 85 15.05 12.43 0.86
C THR A 85 13.95 13.46 0.64
N PHE A 86 14.17 14.67 1.14
CA PHE A 86 13.24 15.80 1.07
C PHE A 86 13.66 16.79 -0.01
N THR A 87 12.70 17.20 -0.84
CA THR A 87 12.86 18.30 -1.81
C THR A 87 11.68 19.27 -1.72
N PRO A 88 11.88 20.55 -1.36
CA PRO A 88 13.12 21.13 -0.83
C PRO A 88 13.49 20.55 0.54
N SER A 89 14.65 20.94 1.10
CA SER A 89 15.02 20.57 2.46
C SER A 89 13.98 21.05 3.47
N VAL A 90 13.63 20.20 4.44
CA VAL A 90 12.75 20.52 5.56
C VAL A 90 13.57 20.97 6.77
N ASN A 91 12.95 21.61 7.74
CA ASN A 91 13.61 22.10 8.94
C ASN A 91 13.18 21.25 10.14
N TYR A 92 14.13 20.62 10.83
CA TYR A 92 13.89 19.79 11.99
C TYR A 92 13.42 20.63 13.17
N ARG A 93 12.29 20.25 13.75
CA ARG A 93 11.67 20.87 14.93
C ARG A 93 11.24 19.78 15.90
N LYS A 94 10.94 20.18 17.13
CA LYS A 94 10.28 19.33 18.12
C LYS A 94 9.02 20.03 18.61
N ILE A 95 8.01 19.26 18.97
CA ILE A 95 6.83 19.82 19.63
C ILE A 95 7.26 20.46 20.95
N GLY A 96 6.83 21.70 21.19
CA GLY A 96 7.29 22.53 22.31
C GLY A 96 8.64 23.23 22.08
N SER A 97 9.37 22.90 21.00
CA SER A 97 10.63 23.52 20.63
C SER A 97 10.70 23.77 19.11
N GLY A 98 10.12 24.90 18.71
CA GLY A 98 10.09 25.36 17.33
C GLY A 98 8.89 24.86 16.51
N TRP A 99 8.03 24.01 17.09
CA TRP A 99 6.67 23.75 16.64
C TRP A 99 5.73 23.69 17.85
N ALA A 100 4.57 24.34 17.80
CA ALA A 100 3.80 24.64 19.01
C ALA A 100 2.95 23.47 19.52
N THR A 101 2.19 22.81 18.64
CA THR A 101 1.19 21.81 19.02
C THR A 101 1.19 20.63 18.06
N TRP A 102 0.69 19.49 18.51
CA TRP A 102 0.40 18.32 17.69
C TRP A 102 -0.84 17.61 18.21
N SER A 103 -1.40 16.71 17.41
CA SER A 103 -2.49 15.84 17.85
C SER A 103 -2.01 14.78 18.84
N ASN A 104 -2.95 14.22 19.60
CA ASN A 104 -2.78 12.99 20.38
C ASN A 104 -1.67 13.03 21.45
N GLY A 105 -1.28 14.23 21.89
CA GLY A 105 -0.23 14.40 22.91
C GLY A 105 1.17 14.02 22.44
N TYR A 106 1.41 13.87 21.13
CA TYR A 106 2.74 13.62 20.60
C TYR A 106 3.68 14.80 20.90
N THR A 107 4.86 14.50 21.44
CA THR A 107 5.87 15.49 21.82
C THR A 107 7.18 15.36 21.03
N GLY A 108 7.19 14.55 19.97
CA GLY A 108 8.40 14.18 19.24
C GLY A 108 8.81 15.19 18.16
N GLU A 109 9.56 14.68 17.20
CA GLU A 109 10.10 15.40 16.06
C GLU A 109 9.07 15.68 14.97
N VAL A 110 9.20 16.85 14.35
CA VAL A 110 8.48 17.19 13.13
C VAL A 110 9.42 17.87 12.15
N TYR A 111 9.09 17.75 10.87
CA TYR A 111 9.86 18.23 9.75
C TYR A 111 9.05 19.33 9.06
N TYR A 112 9.36 20.56 9.42
CA TYR A 112 8.68 21.76 8.93
C TYR A 112 9.09 22.05 7.48
N SER A 113 8.15 22.37 6.61
CA SER A 113 8.37 22.69 5.19
C SER A 113 9.21 23.95 4.96
N ASN A 114 9.61 24.65 6.02
CA ASN A 114 10.46 25.82 5.99
C ASN A 114 9.90 26.95 5.10
N GLY A 115 8.60 27.18 5.21
CA GLY A 115 7.86 28.18 4.44
C GLY A 115 7.39 27.70 3.07
N ALA A 116 7.82 26.52 2.61
CA ALA A 116 7.32 25.94 1.37
C ALA A 116 5.87 25.44 1.53
N THR A 117 5.08 25.59 0.48
CA THR A 117 3.70 25.09 0.41
C THR A 117 3.60 23.71 -0.25
N SER A 118 4.73 23.13 -0.63
CA SER A 118 4.84 21.78 -1.17
C SER A 118 6.20 21.17 -0.82
N ILE A 119 6.21 19.91 -0.40
CA ILE A 119 7.43 19.11 -0.25
C ILE A 119 7.25 17.76 -0.94
N GLN A 120 8.32 17.24 -1.52
CA GLN A 120 8.44 15.86 -1.97
C GLN A 120 9.30 15.08 -0.97
N ILE A 121 8.90 13.84 -0.72
CA ILE A 121 9.65 12.83 0.03
C ILE A 121 9.87 11.66 -0.93
N ASP A 122 11.10 11.48 -1.40
CA ASP A 122 11.46 10.26 -2.13
C ASP A 122 11.73 9.15 -1.12
N LEU A 123 11.10 8.00 -1.34
CA LEU A 123 11.17 6.84 -0.48
C LEU A 123 12.32 5.92 -0.94
N PRO A 124 12.90 5.11 -0.04
CA PRO A 124 13.84 4.08 -0.44
C PRO A 124 13.15 3.05 -1.37
N ALA A 125 13.91 2.27 -2.12
CA ALA A 125 13.33 1.29 -3.04
C ALA A 125 12.42 0.28 -2.32
N SER A 126 11.41 -0.25 -3.01
CA SER A 126 10.56 -1.34 -2.52
C SER A 126 9.75 -1.02 -1.27
N ILE A 127 9.10 0.14 -1.20
CA ILE A 127 8.13 0.45 -0.14
C ILE A 127 6.73 0.05 -0.59
N ALA A 128 6.09 -0.84 0.18
CA ALA A 128 4.72 -1.28 -0.07
C ALA A 128 3.69 -0.40 0.65
N ALA A 129 4.07 0.23 1.77
CA ALA A 129 3.19 1.10 2.51
C ALA A 129 3.95 2.22 3.22
N PHE A 130 3.33 3.40 3.29
CA PHE A 130 3.89 4.59 3.90
C PHE A 130 2.78 5.38 4.60
N ASP A 131 3.05 5.88 5.80
CA ASP A 131 2.20 6.84 6.46
C ASP A 131 2.96 7.96 7.15
N LEU A 132 2.23 9.05 7.40
CA LEU A 132 2.69 10.24 8.09
C LEU A 132 1.52 10.99 8.70
N TYR A 133 1.84 11.92 9.58
CA TYR A 133 0.91 12.94 10.05
C TYR A 133 1.35 14.31 9.53
N VAL A 134 0.38 15.16 9.20
CA VAL A 134 0.63 16.52 8.70
C VAL A 134 -0.18 17.53 9.50
N GLN A 135 0.39 18.70 9.76
CA GLN A 135 -0.28 19.85 10.38
C GLN A 135 0.15 21.16 9.70
N PRO A 136 -0.78 22.05 9.29
CA PRO A 136 -0.43 23.37 8.80
C PRO A 136 0.11 24.24 9.93
N ASN A 137 1.02 25.16 9.61
CA ASN A 137 1.64 26.05 10.61
C ASN A 137 0.65 27.09 11.18
N PRO A 138 -0.18 27.78 10.38
CA PRO A 138 -1.13 28.73 10.95
C PRO A 138 -2.23 28.01 11.73
N PHE A 139 -2.63 28.56 12.87
CA PHE A 139 -3.66 28.00 13.77
C PHE A 139 -5.08 28.17 13.22
N ASN A 140 -5.32 27.61 12.05
CA ASN A 140 -6.61 27.56 11.36
C ASN A 140 -6.70 26.25 10.56
N ILE A 141 -7.85 26.00 9.94
CA ILE A 141 -8.10 24.81 9.13
C ILE A 141 -7.68 25.07 7.68
N PHE A 142 -6.83 24.20 7.14
CA PHE A 142 -6.43 24.21 5.73
C PHE A 142 -6.58 22.84 5.11
N ASN A 143 -6.86 22.81 3.81
CA ASN A 143 -6.79 21.56 3.06
C ASN A 143 -5.33 21.18 2.85
N ILE A 144 -4.99 19.95 3.23
CA ILE A 144 -3.72 19.31 2.94
C ILE A 144 -4.01 18.21 1.93
N THR A 145 -3.23 18.17 0.85
CA THR A 145 -3.24 17.08 -0.12
C THR A 145 -1.95 16.31 -0.01
N VAL A 146 -2.05 15.01 0.24
CA VAL A 146 -0.92 14.08 0.18
C VAL A 146 -1.10 13.19 -1.02
N THR A 147 -0.04 13.00 -1.80
CA THR A 147 -0.06 12.27 -3.06
C THR A 147 1.04 11.23 -3.08
N ALA A 148 0.68 9.96 -3.24
CA ALA A 148 1.61 8.87 -3.47
C ALA A 148 1.76 8.59 -4.97
N GLN A 149 2.99 8.29 -5.41
CA GLN A 149 3.28 8.04 -6.82
C GLN A 149 4.25 6.88 -7.01
N ASN A 150 4.03 6.13 -8.09
CA ASN A 150 4.91 5.07 -8.62
C ASN A 150 4.96 5.06 -10.17
N GLY A 151 4.72 6.23 -10.76
CA GLY A 151 4.36 6.38 -12.18
C GLY A 151 2.86 6.59 -12.38
N THR A 152 2.02 6.10 -11.46
CA THR A 152 0.60 6.48 -11.33
C THR A 152 0.41 7.30 -10.06
N THR A 153 -0.55 8.24 -10.07
CA THR A 153 -0.78 9.19 -8.97
C THR A 153 -2.04 8.84 -8.19
N THR A 154 -1.92 8.73 -6.85
CA THR A 154 -3.05 8.59 -5.93
C THR A 154 -2.99 9.67 -4.86
N SER A 155 -4.06 10.43 -4.69
CA SER A 155 -4.09 11.58 -3.76
C SER A 155 -5.19 11.45 -2.71
N LEU A 156 -4.91 11.96 -1.52
CA LEU A 156 -5.84 12.12 -0.41
C LEU A 156 -5.82 13.57 0.05
N THR A 157 -6.97 14.24 0.00
CA THR A 157 -7.13 15.62 0.48
C THR A 157 -8.02 15.64 1.70
N GLN A 158 -7.57 16.29 2.78
CA GLN A 158 -8.33 16.41 4.01
C GLN A 158 -8.22 17.83 4.60
N PRO A 159 -9.25 18.33 5.30
CA PRO A 159 -9.13 19.52 6.13
C PRO A 159 -8.38 19.18 7.42
N VAL A 160 -7.30 19.92 7.70
CA VAL A 160 -6.41 19.72 8.85
C VAL A 160 -6.35 20.99 9.68
N ASN A 161 -6.52 20.87 11.00
CA ASN A 161 -6.47 22.01 11.92
C ASN A 161 -5.03 22.24 12.39
N GLY A 162 -4.50 23.45 12.17
CA GLY A 162 -3.16 23.85 12.60
C GLY A 162 -3.00 24.05 14.11
N ASN A 163 -4.07 23.92 14.89
CA ASN A 163 -4.03 23.93 16.35
C ASN A 163 -4.31 22.54 16.93
N ALA A 164 -3.26 21.82 17.30
CA ALA A 164 -3.32 20.47 17.89
C ALA A 164 -4.15 19.47 17.06
N GLY A 165 -4.17 19.63 15.73
CA GLY A 165 -5.06 18.91 14.83
C GLY A 165 -4.35 18.24 13.65
N ALA A 166 -3.08 17.88 13.81
CA ALA A 166 -2.36 17.00 12.88
C ALA A 166 -3.19 15.77 12.50
N LYS A 167 -3.27 15.45 11.20
CA LYS A 167 -4.06 14.33 10.68
C LYS A 167 -3.21 13.27 10.00
N TYR A 168 -3.68 12.04 10.09
CA TYR A 168 -3.09 10.85 9.46
C TYR A 168 -3.34 10.82 7.95
N PHE A 169 -2.31 10.42 7.20
CA PHE A 169 -2.38 10.08 5.79
C PHE A 169 -1.60 8.78 5.58
N GLY A 170 -2.27 7.75 5.06
CA GLY A 170 -1.65 6.46 4.76
C GLY A 170 -1.81 6.08 3.29
N PHE A 171 -0.82 5.37 2.74
CA PHE A 171 -0.86 4.84 1.39
C PHE A 171 -0.27 3.43 1.37
N TYR A 172 -0.86 2.54 0.57
CA TYR A 172 -0.30 1.22 0.33
C TYR A 172 -0.53 0.73 -1.08
N GLY A 173 0.41 -0.03 -1.61
CA GLY A 173 0.28 -0.72 -2.89
C GLY A 173 -0.51 -2.03 -2.77
N THR A 174 -1.20 -2.40 -3.83
CA THR A 174 -1.90 -3.66 -4.00
C THR A 174 -1.32 -4.43 -5.18
N GLY A 175 -1.45 -5.76 -5.20
CA GLY A 175 -0.96 -6.57 -6.33
C GLY A 175 0.55 -6.49 -6.59
N GLY A 176 1.34 -6.11 -5.58
CA GLY A 176 2.79 -5.93 -5.69
C GLY A 176 3.25 -4.52 -6.03
N ASP A 177 2.33 -3.56 -6.19
CA ASP A 177 2.69 -2.16 -6.39
C ASP A 177 3.50 -1.60 -5.22
N LEU A 178 4.45 -0.75 -5.58
CA LEU A 178 5.33 -0.06 -4.65
C LEU A 178 5.04 1.44 -4.72
N ILE A 179 5.53 2.18 -3.73
CA ILE A 179 5.44 3.63 -3.64
C ILE A 179 6.86 4.19 -3.73
N ASP A 180 7.10 5.06 -4.72
CA ASP A 180 8.41 5.66 -4.94
C ASP A 180 8.55 7.01 -4.23
N LYS A 181 7.46 7.79 -4.21
CA LYS A 181 7.47 9.14 -3.64
C LYS A 181 6.13 9.57 -3.07
N ILE A 182 6.23 10.50 -2.13
CA ILE A 182 5.11 11.20 -1.51
C ILE A 182 5.27 12.70 -1.75
N THR A 183 4.22 13.36 -2.20
CA THR A 183 4.17 14.82 -2.28
C THR A 183 3.10 15.33 -1.33
N VAL A 184 3.47 16.23 -0.43
CA VAL A 184 2.53 16.92 0.47
C VAL A 184 2.40 18.36 -0.01
N SER A 185 1.18 18.86 -0.19
CA SER A 185 0.91 20.22 -0.63
C SER A 185 -0.25 20.87 0.13
N SER A 186 -0.20 22.20 0.24
CA SER A 186 -1.22 23.03 0.85
C SER A 186 -1.19 24.46 0.30
N SER A 187 -2.12 25.31 0.72
CA SER A 187 -2.07 26.76 0.47
C SER A 187 -1.14 27.49 1.44
N VAL A 188 -0.69 26.83 2.50
CA VAL A 188 0.20 27.38 3.54
C VAL A 188 1.35 26.41 3.82
N ASP A 189 2.30 26.86 4.61
CA ASP A 189 3.38 26.03 5.14
C ASP A 189 2.86 25.04 6.21
N PHE A 190 3.59 23.94 6.39
CA PHE A 190 3.14 22.82 7.23
C PHE A 190 4.33 22.05 7.77
N ALA A 191 4.09 21.18 8.76
CA ALA A 191 5.06 20.19 9.19
C ALA A 191 4.51 18.78 9.00
N VAL A 192 5.43 17.84 8.73
CA VAL A 192 5.15 16.40 8.70
C VAL A 192 5.85 15.71 9.87
N GLY A 193 5.29 14.63 10.39
CA GLY A 193 5.87 13.91 11.53
C GLY A 193 5.37 12.47 11.61
N GLN A 194 5.95 11.70 12.53
CA GLN A 194 5.60 10.30 12.78
C GLN A 194 5.63 9.45 11.49
N LEU A 195 6.71 9.57 10.73
CA LEU A 195 6.86 8.90 9.44
C LEU A 195 7.07 7.40 9.67
N ARG A 196 6.34 6.56 8.93
CA ARG A 196 6.53 5.11 8.96
C ARG A 196 6.47 4.52 7.56
N LEU A 197 7.20 3.43 7.37
CA LEU A 197 7.25 2.71 6.09
C LEU A 197 7.29 1.19 6.30
N ALA A 198 6.82 0.44 5.32
CA ALA A 198 6.90 -1.02 5.28
C ALA A 198 7.39 -1.52 3.92
N LYS A 199 8.22 -2.58 3.94
CA LYS A 199 8.55 -3.36 2.75
C LYS A 199 7.39 -4.32 2.41
N PRO A 200 7.27 -4.79 1.16
CA PRO A 200 6.41 -5.91 0.82
C PRO A 200 6.69 -7.08 1.75
N VAL A 201 5.64 -7.70 2.27
CA VAL A 201 5.77 -9.01 2.91
C VAL A 201 5.99 -10.02 1.79
N PRO A 202 7.10 -10.77 1.78
CA PRO A 202 7.27 -11.85 0.82
C PRO A 202 6.08 -12.81 0.97
N GLU A 203 5.33 -13.05 -0.10
CA GLU A 203 4.24 -14.03 -0.03
C GLU A 203 4.82 -15.35 0.49
N PRO A 204 4.23 -15.95 1.53
CA PRO A 204 4.76 -17.19 2.08
C PRO A 204 4.87 -18.21 0.96
N ALA A 205 6.03 -18.84 0.79
CA ALA A 205 6.24 -19.95 -0.13
C ALA A 205 5.20 -21.09 0.04
N SER A 206 4.43 -21.05 1.13
CA SER A 206 3.19 -21.77 1.38
C SER A 206 2.16 -21.73 0.24
N VAL A 207 2.05 -20.66 -0.54
CA VAL A 207 1.10 -20.62 -1.69
C VAL A 207 1.54 -21.59 -2.78
N LEU A 208 2.84 -21.61 -3.11
CA LEU A 208 3.42 -22.61 -4.03
C LEU A 208 3.44 -24.01 -3.40
N GLY A 209 3.68 -24.10 -2.08
CA GLY A 209 3.63 -25.35 -1.34
C GLY A 209 2.23 -26.00 -1.35
N LEU A 210 1.17 -25.23 -1.14
CA LEU A 210 -0.21 -25.71 -1.22
C LEU A 210 -0.59 -26.14 -2.63
N LEU A 211 -0.15 -25.39 -3.65
CA LEU A 211 -0.37 -25.75 -5.04
C LEU A 211 0.34 -27.06 -5.40
N ALA A 212 1.60 -27.21 -4.97
CA ALA A 212 2.39 -28.42 -5.20
C ALA A 212 1.79 -29.65 -4.48
N ILE A 213 1.36 -29.50 -3.23
CA ILE A 213 0.71 -30.58 -2.47
C ILE A 213 -0.66 -30.92 -3.08
N GLY A 214 -1.42 -29.93 -3.54
CA GLY A 214 -2.70 -30.12 -4.22
C GLY A 214 -2.56 -30.93 -5.53
N VAL A 215 -1.56 -30.61 -6.35
CA VAL A 215 -1.28 -31.32 -7.61
C VAL A 215 -0.80 -32.75 -7.34
N LEU A 216 0.06 -32.95 -6.33
CA LEU A 216 0.55 -34.28 -5.95
C LEU A 216 -0.55 -35.17 -5.35
N GLY A 217 -1.44 -34.60 -4.53
CA GLY A 217 -2.61 -35.30 -3.98
C GLY A 217 -3.60 -35.73 -5.06
N ALA A 218 -3.89 -34.84 -6.02
CA ALA A 218 -4.75 -35.17 -7.17
C ALA A 218 -4.14 -36.26 -8.07
N GLY A 219 -2.82 -36.21 -8.32
CA GLY A 219 -2.10 -37.22 -9.09
C GLY A 219 -2.11 -38.61 -8.44
N ALA A 220 -1.95 -38.69 -7.11
CA ALA A 220 -1.98 -39.94 -6.37
C ALA A 220 -3.39 -40.58 -6.37
N ALA A 221 -4.45 -39.77 -6.29
CA ALA A 221 -5.83 -40.24 -6.33
C ALA A 221 -6.23 -40.79 -7.71
N LEU A 222 -5.76 -40.16 -8.81
CA LEU A 222 -6.01 -40.66 -10.17
C LEU A 222 -5.33 -42.02 -10.43
N LYS A 223 -4.09 -42.19 -9.94
CA LYS A 223 -3.32 -43.42 -10.16
C LYS A 223 -3.95 -44.66 -9.50
N ARG A 224 -4.71 -44.46 -8.42
CA ARG A 224 -5.41 -45.53 -7.69
C ARG A 224 -6.72 -45.97 -8.35
N LYS A 225 -7.32 -45.15 -9.22
CA LYS A 225 -8.55 -45.50 -9.96
C LYS A 225 -8.31 -46.20 -11.30
N LEU A 226 -7.05 -46.33 -11.73
CA LEU A 226 -6.64 -46.95 -13.00
C LEU A 226 -6.08 -48.39 -12.82
N LYS A 227 -6.21 -48.97 -11.62
CA LYS A 227 -6.01 -50.40 -11.35
C LYS A 227 -7.36 -51.02 -11.00
#